data_AF-A0A0U5BV46-F1
#
_entry.id   AF-A0A0U5BV46-F1
#
_cell.length_a   1.000
_cell.length_b   1.000
_cell.length_c   1.000
_cell.angle_alpha   90.00
_cell.angle_beta   90.00
_cell.angle_gamma   90.00
#
_symmetry.space_group_name_H-M   'P 1'
#
loop_
_entity.id
_entity.type
_entity.pdbx_description
1 polymer ?
#
loop_
_entity_poly.entity_id
_entity_poly.type
_entity_poly.pdbx_seq_one_letter_code
_entity_poly.pdbx_strand_id
1 'polypeptide(L)'
;MPATRCSATNGIQGQPVFGDQRPRPGVDLDVDILHTLGIRGAGVKVAVIDDGLEIAHEDLVDNIVAGGSHNFLNGSNDPTPPADEIDNDHGTAVAGIIAARGWNGLGGRGVAPEANVAGFNALSILDGSKQYVDIRYSWGDGAEARAMDVYNNSFGISTAVYPFSDLDEQRSLEKLMRAQRGGKGGIYVKAAGNDFNTLLDMDAQGKLIDRCSDQTRQLGVACSSANIDNLNSLTTMIVVGAVNANGVRASYSSPGSALWVSGLSGEFGFQRRFDPHPETYSPLYTLLAAQGPQPFFSPAIVTTDLSGCAAGNNRDRTRAPQNALDTSHSKIDASCNYSARMNGTSASAPTVAGVAALMLGANPQLTLRDVKYILATTAVQVDPHQAKAFYKDAVIEPAWITNAAGHRFSNWYGFGLVDAAAAVERAMHFTPLPAMQDTEWTVYDGESSTIGGIGSPARLAIDIKQSFKVEGVQLYFAGTHKHPRQLRAVLVSPSGTRSTVMTPFSTLDPGDGFVVFLTSSNAFLDEAAAGRWTLEVDDMLADNGKEQLQEFEMRVVGH
;
A
#
# COMPACT_ATOMS: atom_id res chain seq x y z
N MET A 1 29.25 -27.48 -15.43
CA MET A 1 29.85 -27.10 -14.12
C MET A 1 31.37 -27.11 -14.26
N PRO A 2 32.13 -26.22 -13.59
CA PRO A 2 31.83 -25.59 -12.30
C PRO A 2 31.37 -24.12 -12.46
N ALA A 3 30.25 -23.70 -11.87
CA ALA A 3 30.05 -23.47 -10.43
C ALA A 3 30.98 -22.35 -9.90
N THR A 4 30.64 -21.11 -10.24
CA THR A 4 31.17 -19.93 -9.56
C THR A 4 30.49 -19.85 -8.20
N ARG A 5 31.29 -20.14 -7.17
CA ARG A 5 30.93 -19.99 -5.76
C ARG A 5 30.50 -18.55 -5.49
N CYS A 6 29.31 -18.34 -4.94
CA CYS A 6 29.06 -17.18 -4.09
C CYS A 6 29.97 -17.33 -2.86
N SER A 7 31.15 -16.71 -2.93
CA SER A 7 32.08 -16.63 -1.81
C SER A 7 31.57 -15.55 -0.85
N ALA A 8 31.06 -15.99 0.29
CA ALA A 8 30.89 -15.16 1.47
C ALA A 8 32.27 -14.67 1.94
N THR A 9 32.66 -13.47 1.51
CA THR A 9 33.55 -12.49 2.17
C THR A 9 34.04 -11.51 1.12
N ASN A 10 33.31 -10.40 0.94
CA ASN A 10 33.76 -9.08 0.52
C ASN A 10 32.55 -8.16 0.65
N GLY A 11 32.72 -6.97 1.23
CA GLY A 11 31.64 -6.09 1.71
C GLY A 11 30.44 -6.04 0.78
N ILE A 12 29.25 -6.22 1.35
CA ILE A 12 27.95 -6.28 0.66
C ILE A 12 27.81 -5.04 -0.23
N GLN A 13 28.18 -5.16 -1.50
CA GLN A 13 27.79 -4.22 -2.55
C GLN A 13 26.37 -4.65 -2.93
N GLY A 14 25.42 -3.71 -2.94
CA GLY A 14 24.01 -4.01 -3.24
C GLY A 14 23.86 -4.80 -4.54
N GLN A 15 22.77 -5.57 -4.66
CA GLN A 15 22.50 -6.40 -5.83
C GLN A 15 22.60 -5.55 -7.11
N PRO A 16 23.21 -6.07 -8.20
CA PRO A 16 23.17 -5.39 -9.48
C PRO A 16 21.71 -5.29 -9.94
N VAL A 17 21.28 -4.08 -10.29
CA VAL A 17 19.90 -3.78 -10.72
C VAL A 17 19.90 -3.16 -12.10
N PHE A 18 18.76 -3.26 -12.78
CA PHE A 18 18.51 -2.57 -14.04
C PHE A 18 18.10 -1.10 -13.78
N GLY A 19 19.05 -0.32 -13.26
CA GLY A 19 18.90 1.12 -12.99
C GLY A 19 20.26 1.81 -12.97
N ASP A 20 20.28 3.14 -13.06
CA ASP A 20 21.53 3.91 -13.08
C ASP A 20 22.09 4.16 -11.66
N GLN A 21 21.24 4.02 -10.63
CA GLN A 21 21.63 4.09 -9.23
C GLN A 21 21.71 2.70 -8.62
N ARG A 22 22.79 2.44 -7.86
CA ARG A 22 22.93 1.20 -7.11
C ARG A 22 22.07 1.24 -5.85
N PRO A 23 21.39 0.13 -5.48
CA PRO A 23 20.70 0.02 -4.21
C PRO A 23 21.67 0.20 -3.03
N ARG A 24 21.14 0.73 -1.93
CA ARG A 24 21.84 0.77 -0.66
C ARG A 24 21.87 -0.66 -0.07
N PRO A 25 23.05 -1.20 0.28
CA PRO A 25 23.15 -2.51 0.92
C PRO A 25 22.28 -2.59 2.20
N GLY A 26 21.58 -3.71 2.38
CA GLY A 26 20.69 -3.96 3.53
C GLY A 26 19.32 -3.31 3.43
N VAL A 27 18.98 -2.69 2.29
CA VAL A 27 17.61 -2.28 1.97
C VAL A 27 17.01 -3.35 1.07
N ASP A 28 16.54 -4.42 1.69
CA ASP A 28 15.92 -5.58 1.05
C ASP A 28 14.92 -6.23 2.02
N LEU A 29 14.33 -7.36 1.65
CA LEU A 29 13.34 -8.08 2.46
C LEU A 29 13.95 -9.20 3.31
N ASP A 30 15.27 -9.42 3.26
CA ASP A 30 15.96 -10.55 3.90
C ASP A 30 15.38 -11.95 3.57
N VAL A 31 15.02 -12.19 2.30
CA VAL A 31 14.38 -13.46 1.86
C VAL A 31 15.38 -14.59 1.56
N ASP A 32 16.65 -14.26 1.33
CA ASP A 32 17.65 -15.23 0.85
C ASP A 32 17.90 -16.37 1.86
N ILE A 33 17.91 -16.05 3.16
CA ILE A 33 18.06 -17.06 4.22
C ILE A 33 16.87 -18.01 4.25
N LEU A 34 15.64 -17.50 4.09
CA LEU A 34 14.42 -18.30 4.07
C LEU A 34 14.41 -19.26 2.87
N HIS A 35 14.75 -18.75 1.70
CA HIS A 35 14.85 -19.52 0.46
C HIS A 35 15.89 -20.64 0.56
N THR A 36 17.01 -20.38 1.24
CA THR A 36 18.07 -21.37 1.53
C THR A 36 17.57 -22.47 2.47
N LEU A 37 16.73 -22.13 3.45
CA LEU A 37 16.10 -23.05 4.37
C LEU A 37 14.88 -23.79 3.78
N GLY A 38 14.52 -23.51 2.52
CA GLY A 38 13.36 -24.11 1.85
C GLY A 38 12.01 -23.50 2.25
N ILE A 39 11.99 -22.37 2.95
CA ILE A 39 10.77 -21.64 3.28
C ILE A 39 10.46 -20.69 2.14
N ARG A 40 9.52 -21.09 1.28
CA ARG A 40 9.26 -20.46 -0.02
C ARG A 40 7.78 -20.23 -0.33
N GLY A 41 6.91 -20.41 0.67
CA GLY A 41 5.46 -20.18 0.55
C GLY A 41 4.65 -21.39 0.06
N ALA A 42 5.25 -22.59 0.04
CA ALA A 42 4.59 -23.81 -0.40
C ALA A 42 3.24 -24.05 0.30
N GLY A 43 2.21 -24.32 -0.48
CA GLY A 43 0.86 -24.61 0.00
C GLY A 43 0.00 -23.39 0.33
N VAL A 44 0.52 -22.17 0.18
CA VAL A 44 -0.24 -20.93 0.35
C VAL A 44 -0.77 -20.45 -1.00
N LYS A 45 -2.04 -20.05 -1.04
CA LYS A 45 -2.69 -19.53 -2.25
C LYS A 45 -2.91 -18.02 -2.15
N VAL A 46 -2.49 -17.29 -3.18
CA VAL A 46 -2.53 -15.82 -3.22
C VAL A 46 -3.44 -15.37 -4.38
N ALA A 47 -4.49 -14.63 -4.06
CA ALA A 47 -5.31 -13.94 -5.04
C ALA A 47 -4.61 -12.65 -5.48
N VAL A 48 -4.50 -12.44 -6.79
CA VAL A 48 -4.10 -11.19 -7.42
C VAL A 48 -5.36 -10.54 -7.98
N ILE A 49 -5.85 -9.51 -7.30
CA ILE A 49 -7.05 -8.75 -7.68
C ILE A 49 -6.58 -7.51 -8.43
N ASP A 50 -6.68 -7.54 -9.76
CA ASP A 50 -6.00 -6.58 -10.64
C ASP A 50 -6.69 -6.43 -12.02
N ASP A 51 -5.99 -5.93 -13.04
CA ASP A 51 -6.45 -5.78 -14.42
C ASP A 51 -6.48 -7.08 -15.24
N GLY A 52 -5.68 -8.08 -14.84
CA GLY A 52 -5.53 -9.36 -15.51
C GLY A 52 -4.38 -10.18 -14.95
N LEU A 53 -4.24 -11.42 -15.40
CA LEU A 53 -3.07 -12.26 -15.08
C LEU A 53 -2.87 -13.27 -16.20
N GLU A 54 -1.73 -13.20 -16.90
CA GLU A 54 -1.36 -14.21 -17.90
C GLU A 54 -0.98 -15.53 -17.22
N ILE A 55 -1.97 -16.42 -17.09
CA ILE A 55 -1.77 -17.70 -16.37
C ILE A 55 -0.85 -18.67 -17.11
N ALA A 56 -0.60 -18.43 -18.40
CA ALA A 56 0.29 -19.26 -19.21
C ALA A 56 1.74 -18.75 -19.25
N HIS A 57 2.06 -17.65 -18.55
CA HIS A 57 3.40 -17.08 -18.53
C HIS A 57 4.44 -18.12 -18.05
N GLU A 58 5.58 -18.22 -18.74
CA GLU A 58 6.58 -19.29 -18.55
C GLU A 58 7.12 -19.39 -17.12
N ASP A 59 7.15 -18.26 -16.41
CA ASP A 59 7.66 -18.14 -15.05
C ASP A 59 6.56 -18.18 -13.97
N LEU A 60 5.28 -18.32 -14.37
CA LEU A 60 4.14 -18.37 -13.46
C LEU A 60 3.32 -19.66 -13.56
N VAL A 61 3.30 -20.30 -14.74
CA VAL A 61 2.41 -21.42 -15.06
C VAL A 61 2.44 -22.56 -14.04
N ASP A 62 3.63 -22.90 -13.51
CA ASP A 62 3.81 -23.95 -12.51
C ASP A 62 3.22 -23.59 -11.13
N ASN A 63 3.05 -22.31 -10.87
CA ASN A 63 2.52 -21.78 -9.62
C ASN A 63 1.04 -21.36 -9.74
N ILE A 64 0.39 -21.47 -10.91
CA ILE A 64 -1.04 -21.14 -11.03
C ILE A 64 -1.93 -22.12 -10.27
N VAL A 65 -2.91 -21.61 -9.52
CA VAL A 65 -3.98 -22.44 -8.95
C VAL A 65 -4.89 -22.90 -10.09
N ALA A 66 -4.85 -24.18 -10.44
CA ALA A 66 -5.68 -24.75 -11.50
C ALA A 66 -7.18 -24.47 -11.25
N GLY A 67 -7.80 -23.72 -12.16
CA GLY A 67 -9.21 -23.31 -12.07
C GLY A 67 -9.53 -22.38 -10.90
N GLY A 68 -8.52 -21.78 -10.25
CA GLY A 68 -8.69 -20.91 -9.09
C GLY A 68 -8.85 -19.42 -9.42
N SER A 69 -8.70 -19.04 -10.68
CA SER A 69 -8.87 -17.68 -11.18
C SER A 69 -10.30 -17.41 -11.66
N HIS A 70 -10.69 -16.14 -11.78
CA HIS A 70 -11.98 -15.74 -12.36
C HIS A 70 -11.80 -14.57 -13.33
N ASN A 71 -12.35 -14.69 -14.54
CA ASN A 71 -12.38 -13.64 -15.56
C ASN A 71 -13.78 -13.00 -15.62
N PHE A 72 -13.92 -11.78 -15.12
CA PHE A 72 -15.18 -11.05 -15.06
C PHE A 72 -15.71 -10.58 -16.43
N LEU A 73 -14.86 -10.58 -17.48
CA LEU A 73 -15.26 -10.20 -18.83
C LEU A 73 -16.07 -11.30 -19.53
N ASN A 74 -15.77 -12.57 -19.23
CA ASN A 74 -16.34 -13.72 -19.96
C ASN A 74 -16.78 -14.90 -19.08
N GLY A 75 -16.58 -14.83 -17.75
CA GLY A 75 -16.94 -15.85 -16.79
C GLY A 75 -16.07 -17.11 -16.79
N SER A 76 -14.95 -17.11 -17.52
CA SER A 76 -14.00 -18.23 -17.54
C SER A 76 -13.02 -18.17 -16.36
N ASN A 77 -12.18 -19.20 -16.22
CA ASN A 77 -11.09 -19.23 -15.22
C ASN A 77 -9.74 -18.82 -15.82
N ASP A 78 -9.75 -18.16 -16.98
CA ASP A 78 -8.56 -17.62 -17.63
C ASP A 78 -8.62 -16.09 -17.63
N PRO A 79 -7.98 -15.42 -16.65
CA PRO A 79 -7.97 -13.96 -16.52
C PRO A 79 -6.88 -13.32 -17.38
N THR A 80 -6.29 -14.04 -18.35
CA THR A 80 -5.30 -13.48 -19.27
C THR A 80 -5.91 -12.28 -20.02
N PRO A 81 -5.25 -11.12 -20.03
CA PRO A 81 -5.72 -9.97 -20.78
C PRO A 81 -5.97 -10.32 -22.26
N PRO A 82 -7.07 -9.82 -22.86
CA PRO A 82 -7.28 -9.88 -24.30
C PRO A 82 -6.09 -9.30 -25.09
N ALA A 83 -5.83 -9.84 -26.28
CA ALA A 83 -4.68 -9.45 -27.10
C ALA A 83 -4.68 -7.97 -27.55
N ASP A 84 -5.84 -7.31 -27.55
CA ASP A 84 -6.00 -5.88 -27.83
C ASP A 84 -5.83 -4.98 -26.59
N GLU A 85 -5.81 -5.55 -25.39
CA GLU A 85 -5.55 -4.85 -24.12
C GLU A 85 -4.06 -4.89 -23.78
N ILE A 86 -3.23 -4.36 -24.68
CA ILE A 86 -1.76 -4.49 -24.64
C ILE A 86 -1.08 -3.80 -23.44
N ASP A 87 -1.79 -2.97 -22.67
CA ASP A 87 -1.27 -2.25 -21.49
C ASP A 87 -1.77 -2.87 -20.16
N ASN A 88 -2.55 -3.96 -20.21
CA ASN A 88 -3.08 -4.62 -19.01
C ASN A 88 -2.08 -5.65 -18.43
N ASP A 89 -0.81 -5.27 -18.32
CA ASP A 89 0.27 -6.11 -17.78
C ASP A 89 0.40 -6.09 -16.25
N HIS A 90 -0.31 -5.19 -15.59
CA HIS A 90 -0.04 -4.84 -14.21
C HIS A 90 -0.23 -6.03 -13.25
N GLY A 91 -1.32 -6.79 -13.39
CA GLY A 91 -1.56 -7.95 -12.54
C GLY A 91 -0.61 -9.13 -12.81
N THR A 92 -0.12 -9.30 -14.05
CA THR A 92 0.94 -10.27 -14.37
C THR A 92 2.26 -9.87 -13.68
N ALA A 93 2.61 -8.58 -13.71
CA ALA A 93 3.77 -8.04 -13.00
C ALA A 93 3.65 -8.20 -11.48
N VAL A 94 2.48 -7.93 -10.91
CA VAL A 94 2.16 -8.16 -9.49
C VAL A 94 2.35 -9.63 -9.12
N ALA A 95 1.84 -10.57 -9.94
CA ALA A 95 1.97 -12.00 -9.70
C ALA A 95 3.43 -12.46 -9.68
N GLY A 96 4.27 -11.94 -10.57
CA GLY A 96 5.70 -12.26 -10.61
C GLY A 96 6.45 -11.83 -9.35
N ILE A 97 6.13 -10.65 -8.79
CA ILE A 97 6.71 -10.18 -7.53
C ILE A 97 6.39 -11.15 -6.39
N ILE A 98 5.17 -11.68 -6.36
CA ILE A 98 4.72 -12.62 -5.33
C ILE A 98 5.39 -13.99 -5.54
N ALA A 99 5.23 -14.58 -6.73
CA ALA A 99 5.40 -16.02 -6.94
C ALA A 99 6.01 -16.39 -8.30
N ALA A 100 6.79 -15.54 -8.97
CA ALA A 100 7.62 -15.99 -10.09
C ALA A 100 8.50 -17.18 -9.67
N ARG A 101 8.55 -18.21 -10.51
CA ARG A 101 9.12 -19.51 -10.13
C ARG A 101 10.62 -19.40 -9.89
N GLY A 102 11.05 -19.87 -8.74
CA GLY A 102 12.47 -19.88 -8.38
C GLY A 102 13.25 -21.02 -9.04
N TRP A 103 14.50 -20.76 -9.43
CA TRP A 103 15.50 -21.76 -9.84
C TRP A 103 15.13 -22.61 -11.08
N ASN A 104 14.28 -22.11 -11.96
CA ASN A 104 13.94 -22.73 -13.25
C ASN A 104 14.87 -22.30 -14.41
N GLY A 105 15.75 -21.31 -14.20
CA GLY A 105 16.65 -20.79 -15.23
C GLY A 105 16.02 -19.72 -16.13
N LEU A 106 14.84 -19.23 -15.77
CA LEU A 106 14.12 -18.16 -16.43
C LEU A 106 14.08 -16.94 -15.50
N GLY A 107 13.86 -15.75 -16.08
CA GLY A 107 13.40 -14.57 -15.34
C GLY A 107 14.10 -14.24 -14.02
N GLY A 108 13.24 -13.91 -13.05
CA GLY A 108 13.58 -13.55 -11.68
C GLY A 108 13.14 -14.62 -10.68
N ARG A 109 12.80 -14.22 -9.46
CA ARG A 109 12.12 -15.08 -8.48
C ARG A 109 11.16 -14.23 -7.66
N GLY A 110 9.98 -14.75 -7.40
CA GLY A 110 9.04 -14.13 -6.47
C GLY A 110 9.57 -14.15 -5.04
N VAL A 111 8.98 -13.31 -4.19
CA VAL A 111 9.23 -13.32 -2.75
C VAL A 111 8.89 -14.69 -2.14
N ALA A 112 7.79 -15.30 -2.58
CA ALA A 112 7.32 -16.63 -2.21
C ALA A 112 7.24 -17.55 -3.45
N PRO A 113 8.38 -18.05 -3.96
CA PRO A 113 8.47 -18.70 -5.29
C PRO A 113 7.82 -20.08 -5.37
N GLU A 114 7.30 -20.63 -4.25
CA GLU A 114 6.54 -21.87 -4.20
C GLU A 114 5.10 -21.65 -3.71
N ALA A 115 4.68 -20.39 -3.50
CA ALA A 115 3.27 -20.07 -3.33
C ALA A 115 2.52 -20.22 -4.66
N ASN A 116 1.22 -20.51 -4.56
CA ASN A 116 0.35 -20.55 -5.74
C ASN A 116 -0.39 -19.24 -5.91
N VAL A 117 -0.61 -18.81 -7.15
CA VAL A 117 -1.34 -17.57 -7.47
C VAL A 117 -2.57 -17.83 -8.32
N ALA A 118 -3.61 -17.02 -8.14
CA ALA A 118 -4.81 -16.98 -8.96
C ALA A 118 -5.16 -15.53 -9.30
N GLY A 119 -5.60 -15.29 -10.52
CA GLY A 119 -5.94 -13.95 -11.01
C GLY A 119 -7.44 -13.68 -10.97
N PHE A 120 -7.78 -12.46 -10.58
CA PHE A 120 -9.13 -11.93 -10.57
C PHE A 120 -9.08 -10.56 -11.26
N ASN A 121 -9.50 -10.47 -12.52
CA ASN A 121 -9.39 -9.26 -13.32
C ASN A 121 -10.50 -8.22 -13.00
N ALA A 122 -10.75 -8.00 -11.70
CA ALA A 122 -11.83 -7.14 -11.20
C ALA A 122 -11.67 -5.67 -11.62
N LEU A 123 -10.49 -5.26 -12.08
CA LEU A 123 -10.22 -3.90 -12.56
C LEU A 123 -10.34 -3.75 -14.08
N SER A 124 -10.64 -4.83 -14.82
CA SER A 124 -10.83 -4.78 -16.27
C SER A 124 -12.07 -4.00 -16.70
N ILE A 125 -13.04 -3.79 -15.79
CA ILE A 125 -14.25 -3.02 -16.03
C ILE A 125 -14.17 -1.68 -15.27
N LEU A 126 -14.33 -0.57 -15.99
CA LEU A 126 -14.28 0.80 -15.44
C LEU A 126 -15.64 1.33 -14.92
N ASP A 127 -16.72 0.53 -15.02
CA ASP A 127 -17.98 0.82 -14.33
C ASP A 127 -17.82 0.56 -12.84
N GLY A 128 -17.75 1.62 -12.04
CA GLY A 128 -17.50 1.54 -10.60
C GLY A 128 -18.50 0.67 -9.82
N SER A 129 -19.76 0.55 -10.27
CA SER A 129 -20.75 -0.30 -9.60
C SER A 129 -20.46 -1.78 -9.82
N LYS A 130 -20.01 -2.14 -11.02
CA LYS A 130 -19.56 -3.51 -11.35
C LYS A 130 -18.24 -3.83 -10.69
N GLN A 131 -17.29 -2.90 -10.74
CA GLN A 131 -15.97 -3.05 -10.13
C GLN A 131 -16.07 -3.36 -8.64
N TYR A 132 -16.97 -2.68 -7.91
CA TYR A 132 -17.21 -2.96 -6.49
C TYR A 132 -17.67 -4.41 -6.24
N VAL A 133 -18.63 -4.91 -7.03
CA VAL A 133 -19.14 -6.28 -6.92
C VAL A 133 -18.05 -7.30 -7.24
N ASP A 134 -17.23 -7.04 -8.25
CA ASP A 134 -16.15 -7.91 -8.69
C ASP A 134 -15.01 -7.96 -7.66
N ILE A 135 -14.67 -6.83 -7.03
CA ILE A 135 -13.74 -6.77 -5.90
C ILE A 135 -14.28 -7.58 -4.72
N ARG A 136 -15.56 -7.40 -4.36
CA ARG A 136 -16.17 -8.13 -3.25
C ARG A 136 -16.20 -9.64 -3.51
N TYR A 137 -16.51 -10.06 -4.73
CA TYR A 137 -16.39 -11.45 -5.17
C TYR A 137 -14.98 -11.96 -4.93
N SER A 138 -13.98 -11.21 -5.40
CA SER A 138 -12.55 -11.55 -5.30
C SER A 138 -12.01 -11.57 -3.87
N TRP A 139 -12.71 -10.95 -2.92
CA TRP A 139 -12.39 -10.97 -1.49
C TRP A 139 -12.97 -12.18 -0.73
N GLY A 140 -13.62 -13.11 -1.41
CA GLY A 140 -14.10 -14.37 -0.81
C GLY A 140 -15.61 -14.56 -0.82
N ASP A 141 -16.36 -13.74 -1.58
CA ASP A 141 -17.74 -14.08 -1.94
C ASP A 141 -17.80 -15.05 -3.13
N GLY A 142 -16.77 -15.04 -4.00
CA GLY A 142 -16.58 -16.00 -5.08
C GLY A 142 -16.12 -17.37 -4.60
N ALA A 143 -16.47 -18.43 -5.31
CA ALA A 143 -16.08 -19.80 -4.92
C ALA A 143 -14.55 -19.99 -5.01
N GLU A 144 -13.97 -19.44 -6.07
CA GLU A 144 -12.56 -19.38 -6.41
C GLU A 144 -11.80 -18.58 -5.35
N ALA A 145 -12.30 -17.38 -5.03
CA ALA A 145 -11.71 -16.49 -4.03
C ALA A 145 -11.74 -17.07 -2.60
N ARG A 146 -12.76 -17.85 -2.23
CA ARG A 146 -12.83 -18.52 -0.90
C ARG A 146 -11.71 -19.54 -0.68
N ALA A 147 -11.11 -20.04 -1.75
CA ALA A 147 -10.02 -21.01 -1.67
C ALA A 147 -8.65 -20.35 -1.47
N MET A 148 -8.58 -19.01 -1.39
CA MET A 148 -7.35 -18.23 -1.27
C MET A 148 -7.02 -17.91 0.20
N ASP A 149 -5.75 -17.70 0.49
CA ASP A 149 -5.26 -17.35 1.83
C ASP A 149 -4.88 -15.88 1.96
N VAL A 150 -4.23 -15.34 0.92
CA VAL A 150 -3.72 -13.97 0.84
C VAL A 150 -4.38 -13.29 -0.35
N TYR A 151 -4.74 -12.02 -0.20
CA TYR A 151 -5.43 -11.22 -1.21
C TYR A 151 -4.63 -9.95 -1.45
N ASN A 152 -3.97 -9.88 -2.60
CA ASN A 152 -3.21 -8.71 -3.02
C ASN A 152 -4.09 -7.74 -3.79
N ASN A 153 -4.14 -6.49 -3.34
CA ASN A 153 -4.95 -5.41 -3.90
C ASN A 153 -4.02 -4.26 -4.30
N SER A 154 -3.40 -4.37 -5.47
CA SER A 154 -2.48 -3.36 -6.01
C SER A 154 -3.21 -2.19 -6.70
N PHE A 155 -4.33 -1.78 -6.11
CA PHE A 155 -5.19 -0.70 -6.60
C PHE A 155 -5.66 0.20 -5.47
N GLY A 156 -6.17 1.37 -5.82
CA GLY A 156 -6.78 2.33 -4.91
C GLY A 156 -7.50 3.41 -5.67
N ILE A 157 -8.00 4.40 -4.94
CA ILE A 157 -8.65 5.57 -5.54
C ILE A 157 -7.82 6.83 -5.27
N SER A 158 -7.67 7.66 -6.30
CA SER A 158 -7.10 8.99 -6.19
C SER A 158 -8.25 9.99 -6.33
N THR A 159 -8.66 10.57 -5.20
CA THR A 159 -9.82 11.48 -5.14
C THR A 159 -9.53 12.67 -4.24
N ALA A 160 -10.22 13.78 -4.51
CA ALA A 160 -10.16 15.01 -3.73
C ALA A 160 -11.32 15.13 -2.73
N VAL A 161 -12.03 14.05 -2.44
CA VAL A 161 -13.07 13.99 -1.41
C VAL A 161 -12.93 12.70 -0.62
N TYR A 162 -13.29 12.70 0.66
CA TYR A 162 -13.50 11.45 1.38
C TYR A 162 -14.77 10.79 0.81
N PRO A 163 -14.65 9.60 0.18
CA PRO A 163 -15.81 8.92 -0.38
C PRO A 163 -16.81 8.62 0.74
N PHE A 164 -18.10 8.64 0.38
CA PHE A 164 -19.13 8.10 1.25
C PHE A 164 -18.79 6.66 1.64
N SER A 165 -19.01 6.33 2.91
CA SER A 165 -18.79 4.99 3.43
C SER A 165 -19.97 4.59 4.30
N ASP A 166 -20.66 3.54 3.88
CA ASP A 166 -21.80 2.99 4.61
C ASP A 166 -21.32 2.02 5.70
N LEU A 167 -21.78 2.22 6.94
CA LEU A 167 -21.35 1.43 8.10
C LEU A 167 -21.74 -0.06 8.00
N ASP A 168 -22.91 -0.36 7.43
CA ASP A 168 -23.34 -1.75 7.26
C ASP A 168 -22.51 -2.45 6.19
N GLU A 169 -22.13 -1.73 5.13
CA GLU A 169 -21.21 -2.25 4.13
C GLU A 169 -19.80 -2.47 4.69
N GLN A 170 -19.26 -1.53 5.46
CA GLN A 170 -17.98 -1.71 6.15
C GLN A 170 -17.98 -2.98 7.02
N ARG A 171 -19.02 -3.15 7.85
CA ARG A 171 -19.20 -4.34 8.69
C ARG A 171 -19.33 -5.63 7.87
N SER A 172 -20.06 -5.56 6.76
CA SER A 172 -20.24 -6.67 5.82
C SER A 172 -18.90 -7.13 5.24
N LEU A 173 -18.07 -6.19 4.79
CA LEU A 173 -16.73 -6.47 4.26
C LEU A 173 -15.79 -7.05 5.33
N GLU A 174 -15.69 -6.40 6.50
CA GLU A 174 -14.81 -6.91 7.58
C GLU A 174 -15.24 -8.31 8.05
N LYS A 175 -16.55 -8.58 8.11
CA LYS A 175 -17.07 -9.91 8.43
C LYS A 175 -16.70 -10.94 7.38
N LEU A 176 -16.84 -10.60 6.09
CA LEU A 176 -16.42 -11.46 4.97
C LEU A 176 -14.94 -11.80 5.08
N MET A 177 -14.09 -10.78 5.30
CA MET A 177 -12.64 -10.92 5.37
C MET A 177 -12.21 -11.80 6.55
N ARG A 178 -12.86 -11.65 7.70
CA ARG A 178 -12.59 -12.47 8.91
C ARG A 178 -13.07 -13.91 8.79
N ALA A 179 -14.10 -14.17 7.98
CA ALA A 179 -14.65 -15.52 7.81
C ALA A 179 -13.77 -16.44 6.94
N GLN A 180 -12.89 -15.88 6.10
CA GLN A 180 -12.01 -16.67 5.24
C GLN A 180 -11.04 -17.55 6.05
N ARG A 181 -10.44 -18.53 5.38
CA ARG A 181 -9.50 -19.50 5.98
C ARG A 181 -10.08 -20.20 7.22
N GLY A 182 -11.37 -20.54 7.17
CA GLY A 182 -12.08 -21.22 8.26
C GLY A 182 -12.20 -20.38 9.54
N GLY A 183 -12.35 -19.06 9.40
CA GLY A 183 -12.43 -18.12 10.53
C GLY A 183 -11.09 -17.61 11.06
N LYS A 184 -9.96 -18.01 10.46
CA LYS A 184 -8.65 -17.40 10.73
C LYS A 184 -8.52 -16.00 10.12
N GLY A 185 -9.37 -15.67 9.16
CA GLY A 185 -9.33 -14.43 8.39
C GLY A 185 -8.34 -14.51 7.23
N GLY A 186 -8.76 -14.02 6.07
CA GLY A 186 -7.90 -13.84 4.90
C GLY A 186 -6.89 -12.73 5.14
N ILE A 187 -5.73 -12.79 4.48
CA ILE A 187 -4.69 -11.77 4.61
C ILE A 187 -4.83 -10.76 3.47
N TYR A 188 -5.42 -9.60 3.73
CA TYR A 188 -5.68 -8.59 2.71
C TYR A 188 -4.61 -7.51 2.72
N VAL A 189 -3.80 -7.47 1.67
CA VAL A 189 -2.71 -6.52 1.49
C VAL A 189 -3.11 -5.53 0.41
N LYS A 190 -3.01 -4.22 0.69
CA LYS A 190 -3.47 -3.17 -0.22
C LYS A 190 -2.46 -2.05 -0.37
N ALA A 191 -2.30 -1.58 -1.60
CA ALA A 191 -1.46 -0.43 -1.94
C ALA A 191 -2.01 0.87 -1.31
N ALA A 192 -1.13 1.69 -0.71
CA ALA A 192 -1.53 2.94 -0.05
C ALA A 192 -1.92 4.08 -1.00
N GLY A 193 -1.46 4.05 -2.26
CA GLY A 193 -1.62 5.13 -3.24
C GLY A 193 -0.28 5.76 -3.66
N ASN A 194 -0.33 6.56 -4.74
CA ASN A 194 0.87 7.10 -5.41
C ASN A 194 0.83 8.64 -5.54
N ASP A 195 0.12 9.31 -4.63
CA ASP A 195 -0.30 10.70 -4.77
C ASP A 195 0.47 11.67 -3.85
N PHE A 196 1.75 11.41 -3.58
CA PHE A 196 2.52 12.31 -2.73
C PHE A 196 2.84 13.65 -3.40
N ASN A 197 3.31 13.63 -4.65
CA ASN A 197 3.77 14.82 -5.38
C ASN A 197 2.82 15.27 -6.50
N THR A 198 1.89 14.41 -6.90
CA THR A 198 0.96 14.66 -8.00
C THR A 198 -0.35 13.98 -7.67
N LEU A 199 -1.46 14.61 -8.00
CA LEU A 199 -2.75 13.95 -8.08
C LEU A 199 -3.34 14.28 -9.44
N LEU A 200 -3.42 13.27 -10.30
CA LEU A 200 -3.95 13.45 -11.64
C LEU A 200 -5.47 13.48 -11.61
N ASP A 201 -6.05 14.40 -12.39
CA ASP A 201 -7.49 14.51 -12.58
C ASP A 201 -7.77 14.95 -14.03
N MET A 202 -9.02 14.80 -14.47
CA MET A 202 -9.50 15.34 -15.73
C MET A 202 -10.28 16.62 -15.45
N ASP A 203 -9.91 17.72 -16.11
CA ASP A 203 -10.70 18.95 -16.04
C ASP A 203 -12.05 18.80 -16.77
N ALA A 204 -12.90 19.82 -16.68
CA ALA A 204 -14.22 19.83 -17.31
C ALA A 204 -14.17 19.74 -18.85
N GLN A 205 -13.00 19.87 -19.47
CA GLN A 205 -12.76 19.72 -20.91
C GLN A 205 -12.14 18.36 -21.25
N GLY A 206 -11.95 17.47 -20.27
CA GLY A 206 -11.34 16.16 -20.45
C GLY A 206 -9.82 16.20 -20.60
N LYS A 207 -9.18 17.31 -20.22
CA LYS A 207 -7.72 17.42 -20.24
C LYS A 207 -7.15 16.99 -18.89
N LEU A 208 -6.08 16.18 -18.95
CA LEU A 208 -5.32 15.77 -17.78
C LEU A 208 -4.65 16.97 -17.10
N ILE A 209 -4.90 17.13 -15.80
CA ILE A 209 -4.34 18.16 -14.93
C ILE A 209 -3.68 17.53 -13.70
N ASP A 210 -2.70 18.23 -13.12
CA ASP A 210 -2.18 17.92 -11.79
C ASP A 210 -2.84 18.86 -10.78
N ARG A 211 -3.60 18.30 -9.84
CA ARG A 211 -4.29 19.05 -8.79
C ARG A 211 -3.39 19.45 -7.64
N CYS A 212 -2.21 18.86 -7.54
CA CYS A 212 -1.32 19.12 -6.43
C CYS A 212 -0.63 20.48 -6.56
N SER A 213 -0.63 21.25 -5.48
CA SER A 213 -0.10 22.62 -5.47
C SER A 213 1.41 22.64 -5.23
N ASP A 214 2.08 23.67 -5.74
CA ASP A 214 3.50 23.89 -5.45
C ASP A 214 3.77 24.08 -3.96
N GLN A 215 2.82 24.69 -3.24
CA GLN A 215 2.89 24.84 -1.79
C GLN A 215 2.91 23.47 -1.09
N THR A 216 2.04 22.55 -1.49
CA THR A 216 1.98 21.17 -0.96
C THR A 216 3.34 20.49 -1.12
N ARG A 217 3.93 20.54 -2.32
CA ARG A 217 5.25 19.96 -2.62
C ARG A 217 6.37 20.63 -1.82
N GLN A 218 6.39 21.96 -1.74
CA GLN A 218 7.40 22.72 -0.99
C GLN A 218 7.36 22.43 0.51
N LEU A 219 6.16 22.22 1.05
CA LEU A 219 5.97 21.84 2.45
C LEU A 219 6.35 20.39 2.73
N GLY A 220 6.54 19.55 1.70
CA GLY A 220 6.89 18.15 1.86
C GLY A 220 5.78 17.31 2.46
N VAL A 221 4.53 17.63 2.13
CA VAL A 221 3.34 16.85 2.51
C VAL A 221 2.63 16.34 1.26
N ALA A 222 1.80 15.30 1.43
CA ALA A 222 1.17 14.65 0.28
C ALA A 222 -0.02 15.41 -0.28
N CYS A 223 -0.20 15.31 -1.59
CA CYS A 223 -1.39 15.79 -2.29
C CYS A 223 -2.64 15.02 -1.83
N SER A 224 -2.54 13.69 -1.77
CA SER A 224 -3.55 12.81 -1.18
C SER A 224 -2.92 11.81 -0.24
N SER A 225 -3.53 11.63 0.93
CA SER A 225 -3.08 10.67 1.93
C SER A 225 -3.74 9.31 1.73
N ALA A 226 -3.09 8.25 2.19
CA ALA A 226 -3.64 6.89 2.18
C ALA A 226 -4.99 6.79 2.93
N ASN A 227 -5.25 7.69 3.88
CA ASN A 227 -6.49 7.75 4.65
C ASN A 227 -7.72 8.15 3.83
N ILE A 228 -7.56 8.75 2.65
CA ILE A 228 -8.69 9.22 1.82
C ILE A 228 -9.42 8.05 1.14
N ASP A 229 -8.70 7.00 0.75
CA ASP A 229 -9.33 5.74 0.30
C ASP A 229 -9.97 5.06 1.53
N ASN A 230 -11.31 4.98 1.56
CA ASN A 230 -12.04 4.43 2.70
C ASN A 230 -11.71 2.93 2.94
N LEU A 231 -11.34 2.18 1.90
CA LEU A 231 -10.96 0.77 2.04
C LEU A 231 -9.63 0.60 2.79
N ASN A 232 -8.74 1.61 2.74
CA ASN A 232 -7.51 1.62 3.54
C ASN A 232 -7.80 1.74 5.05
N SER A 233 -9.00 2.16 5.43
CA SER A 233 -9.37 2.33 6.83
C SER A 233 -10.11 1.15 7.44
N LEU A 234 -10.25 0.03 6.71
CA LEU A 234 -10.78 -1.22 7.25
C LEU A 234 -9.77 -1.87 8.21
N THR A 235 -10.23 -2.31 9.38
CA THR A 235 -9.36 -2.90 10.42
C THR A 235 -8.69 -4.20 9.97
N THR A 236 -9.26 -4.87 8.98
CA THR A 236 -8.78 -6.10 8.36
C THR A 236 -7.74 -5.88 7.27
N MET A 237 -7.55 -4.64 6.81
CA MET A 237 -6.61 -4.31 5.74
C MET A 237 -5.17 -4.16 6.28
N ILE A 238 -4.20 -4.61 5.48
CA ILE A 238 -2.77 -4.31 5.63
C ILE A 238 -2.43 -3.30 4.53
N VAL A 239 -2.46 -2.01 4.87
CA VAL A 239 -2.16 -0.94 3.92
C VAL A 239 -0.64 -0.74 3.86
N VAL A 240 -0.10 -0.71 2.64
CA VAL A 240 1.34 -0.80 2.40
C VAL A 240 1.89 0.46 1.72
N GLY A 241 2.84 1.11 2.41
CA GLY A 241 3.64 2.22 1.89
C GLY A 241 4.79 1.72 1.01
N ALA A 242 5.39 2.59 0.23
CA ALA A 242 6.43 2.22 -0.74
C ALA A 242 7.81 2.76 -0.35
N VAL A 243 8.80 1.87 -0.28
CA VAL A 243 10.21 2.18 -0.01
C VAL A 243 11.04 1.93 -1.27
N ASN A 244 11.90 2.88 -1.61
CA ASN A 244 12.83 2.76 -2.73
C ASN A 244 14.14 2.06 -2.32
N ALA A 245 14.99 1.80 -3.32
CA ALA A 245 16.25 1.08 -3.15
C ALA A 245 17.29 1.80 -2.24
N ASN A 246 17.05 3.04 -1.81
CA ASN A 246 17.91 3.78 -0.87
C ASN A 246 17.45 3.67 0.59
N GLY A 247 16.32 2.99 0.85
CA GLY A 247 15.76 2.82 2.19
C GLY A 247 15.03 4.07 2.68
N VAL A 248 14.46 4.83 1.75
CA VAL A 248 13.60 5.98 2.03
C VAL A 248 12.29 5.82 1.26
N ARG A 249 11.28 6.61 1.60
CA ARG A 249 9.99 6.62 0.93
C ARG A 249 10.19 6.82 -0.58
N ALA A 250 9.56 5.97 -1.39
CA ALA A 250 9.53 6.18 -2.84
C ALA A 250 8.84 7.51 -3.15
N SER A 251 9.31 8.22 -4.18
CA SER A 251 8.89 9.60 -4.46
C SER A 251 7.36 9.79 -4.49
N TYR A 252 6.65 8.83 -5.05
CA TYR A 252 5.19 8.82 -5.22
C TYR A 252 4.38 8.36 -4.00
N SER A 253 4.95 7.60 -3.06
CA SER A 253 4.17 6.85 -2.05
C SER A 253 3.26 7.75 -1.20
N SER A 254 1.95 7.52 -1.25
CA SER A 254 0.99 8.21 -0.38
C SER A 254 1.27 7.87 1.09
N PRO A 255 1.40 8.87 1.98
CA PRO A 255 1.57 8.68 3.41
C PRO A 255 0.21 8.66 4.10
N GLY A 256 0.16 8.19 5.35
CA GLY A 256 -1.02 8.31 6.18
C GLY A 256 -0.95 7.42 7.42
N SER A 257 -1.75 7.77 8.41
CA SER A 257 -1.89 6.98 9.64
C SER A 257 -2.62 5.64 9.42
N ALA A 258 -3.28 5.46 8.27
CA ALA A 258 -3.85 4.19 7.84
C ALA A 258 -2.80 3.14 7.43
N LEU A 259 -1.55 3.54 7.17
CA LEU A 259 -0.46 2.61 6.86
C LEU A 259 -0.26 1.59 7.99
N TRP A 260 -0.03 0.33 7.62
CA TRP A 260 0.40 -0.71 8.54
C TRP A 260 1.92 -0.88 8.48
N VAL A 261 2.45 -1.19 7.30
CA VAL A 261 3.89 -1.42 7.04
C VAL A 261 4.26 -0.86 5.68
N SER A 262 5.52 -0.98 5.29
CA SER A 262 5.99 -0.71 3.94
C SER A 262 6.64 -1.93 3.30
N GLY A 263 6.59 -1.98 1.97
CA GLY A 263 7.29 -2.94 1.14
C GLY A 263 8.23 -2.22 0.15
N LEU A 264 8.92 -3.00 -0.67
CA LEU A 264 9.83 -2.48 -1.68
C LEU A 264 9.08 -2.20 -2.99
N SER A 265 9.32 -1.03 -3.57
CA SER A 265 8.72 -0.64 -4.86
C SER A 265 9.68 0.02 -5.83
N GLY A 266 10.83 0.50 -5.34
CA GLY A 266 11.77 1.27 -6.15
C GLY A 266 11.20 2.61 -6.63
N GLU A 267 11.66 3.08 -7.79
CA GLU A 267 11.24 4.35 -8.41
C GLU A 267 10.65 4.11 -9.80
N PHE A 268 11.39 4.28 -10.91
CA PHE A 268 10.80 4.18 -12.27
C PHE A 268 11.55 3.26 -13.22
N GLY A 269 12.79 2.87 -12.90
CA GLY A 269 13.52 1.86 -13.66
C GLY A 269 14.00 2.29 -15.05
N PHE A 270 14.05 3.59 -15.35
CA PHE A 270 14.66 4.04 -16.61
C PHE A 270 16.19 3.98 -16.52
N GLN A 271 16.84 3.91 -17.68
CA GLN A 271 18.29 3.99 -17.78
C GLN A 271 18.67 5.01 -18.85
N ARG A 272 19.52 6.00 -18.49
CA ARG A 272 19.91 7.10 -19.41
C ARG A 272 20.49 6.62 -20.73
N ARG A 273 21.15 5.46 -20.71
CA ARG A 273 21.76 4.86 -21.90
C ARG A 273 20.71 4.48 -22.96
N PHE A 274 19.50 4.13 -22.54
CA PHE A 274 18.44 3.65 -23.42
C PHE A 274 17.42 4.76 -23.71
N ASP A 275 16.95 5.47 -22.68
CA ASP A 275 16.07 6.64 -22.81
C ASP A 275 16.63 7.82 -21.99
N PRO A 276 17.33 8.78 -22.62
CA PRO A 276 17.82 9.97 -21.94
C PRO A 276 16.72 11.01 -21.64
N HIS A 277 15.50 10.82 -22.17
CA HIS A 277 14.37 11.76 -22.07
C HIS A 277 13.08 11.08 -21.56
N PRO A 278 13.11 10.42 -20.39
CA PRO A 278 11.96 9.70 -19.83
C PRO A 278 10.74 10.60 -19.60
N GLU A 279 10.93 11.91 -19.40
CA GLU A 279 9.85 12.89 -19.27
C GLU A 279 8.90 12.94 -20.48
N THR A 280 9.36 12.49 -21.64
CA THR A 280 8.56 12.43 -22.87
C THR A 280 7.82 11.10 -23.04
N TYR A 281 7.95 10.16 -22.09
CA TYR A 281 7.37 8.81 -22.17
C TYR A 281 5.85 8.83 -22.24
N SER A 282 5.22 9.68 -21.44
CA SER A 282 3.78 9.84 -21.41
C SER A 282 3.41 11.24 -20.90
N PRO A 283 2.16 11.70 -21.12
CA PRO A 283 1.68 12.96 -20.55
C PRO A 283 1.85 13.03 -19.02
N LEU A 284 1.66 11.91 -18.32
CA LEU A 284 1.91 11.80 -16.87
C LEU A 284 3.38 12.15 -16.55
N TYR A 285 4.33 11.58 -17.28
CA TYR A 285 5.76 11.79 -17.00
C TYR A 285 6.20 13.21 -17.33
N THR A 286 5.57 13.82 -18.33
CA THR A 286 5.77 15.23 -18.68
C THR A 286 5.27 16.13 -17.54
N LEU A 287 4.10 15.84 -16.98
CA LEU A 287 3.56 16.55 -15.81
C LEU A 287 4.45 16.36 -14.58
N LEU A 288 4.92 15.15 -14.30
CA LEU A 288 5.83 14.87 -13.19
C LEU A 288 7.15 15.65 -13.33
N ALA A 289 7.76 15.64 -14.53
CA ALA A 289 9.00 16.35 -14.79
C ALA A 289 8.86 17.87 -14.69
N ALA A 290 7.67 18.41 -14.97
CA ALA A 290 7.39 19.84 -14.81
C ALA A 290 7.43 20.28 -13.33
N GLN A 291 7.26 19.36 -12.37
CA GLN A 291 7.31 19.66 -10.93
C GLN A 291 8.72 19.68 -10.34
N GLY A 292 9.73 19.35 -11.14
CA GLY A 292 11.14 19.31 -10.72
C GLY A 292 11.82 17.99 -11.04
N PRO A 293 13.06 17.80 -10.55
CA PRO A 293 13.85 16.60 -10.82
C PRO A 293 13.15 15.34 -10.29
N GLN A 294 12.87 14.40 -11.19
CA GLN A 294 12.28 13.10 -10.84
C GLN A 294 13.35 12.00 -10.81
N PRO A 295 13.21 10.99 -9.93
CA PRO A 295 14.16 9.89 -9.83
C PRO A 295 13.94 8.83 -10.93
N PHE A 296 13.68 9.25 -12.18
CA PHE A 296 13.36 8.34 -13.29
C PHE A 296 14.39 7.22 -13.46
N PHE A 297 15.67 7.54 -13.23
CA PHE A 297 16.79 6.61 -13.43
C PHE A 297 17.12 5.73 -12.23
N SER A 298 16.35 5.86 -11.15
CA SER A 298 16.48 5.00 -9.98
C SER A 298 15.75 3.68 -10.23
N PRO A 299 16.27 2.55 -9.73
CA PRO A 299 15.75 1.22 -10.05
C PRO A 299 14.29 1.07 -9.59
N ALA A 300 13.50 0.37 -10.38
CA ALA A 300 12.17 -0.14 -10.01
C ALA A 300 12.24 -1.66 -9.78
N ILE A 301 11.10 -2.35 -9.79
CA ILE A 301 11.04 -3.79 -9.55
C ILE A 301 11.15 -4.55 -10.87
N VAL A 302 11.98 -5.59 -10.85
CA VAL A 302 12.09 -6.58 -11.93
C VAL A 302 11.08 -7.67 -11.70
N THR A 303 10.24 -7.96 -12.69
CA THR A 303 9.18 -8.96 -12.58
C THR A 303 8.75 -9.47 -13.95
N THR A 304 7.83 -10.44 -13.98
CA THR A 304 7.18 -10.94 -15.19
C THR A 304 6.38 -9.84 -15.88
N ASP A 305 6.21 -9.95 -17.19
CA ASP A 305 5.40 -9.07 -18.03
C ASP A 305 4.42 -9.93 -18.85
N LEU A 306 3.59 -9.32 -19.69
CA LEU A 306 2.88 -10.10 -20.70
C LEU A 306 3.87 -10.74 -21.67
N SER A 307 3.67 -12.01 -21.99
CA SER A 307 4.60 -12.77 -22.80
C SER A 307 4.65 -12.25 -24.24
N GLY A 308 5.86 -12.12 -24.77
CA GLY A 308 6.11 -11.69 -26.14
C GLY A 308 6.17 -10.18 -26.32
N CYS A 309 6.96 -9.74 -27.31
CA CYS A 309 7.26 -8.32 -27.55
C CYS A 309 6.12 -7.49 -28.19
N ALA A 310 4.88 -7.95 -28.14
CA ALA A 310 3.73 -7.24 -28.72
C ALA A 310 2.91 -6.48 -27.67
N ALA A 311 2.94 -6.92 -26.41
CA ALA A 311 2.12 -6.41 -25.33
C ALA A 311 2.96 -6.21 -24.07
N GLY A 312 2.39 -5.52 -23.10
CA GLY A 312 3.01 -5.23 -21.81
C GLY A 312 3.97 -4.05 -21.81
N ASN A 313 4.63 -3.94 -20.67
CA ASN A 313 5.52 -2.84 -20.36
C ASN A 313 6.77 -2.88 -21.25
N ASN A 314 7.32 -4.08 -21.43
CA ASN A 314 8.38 -4.49 -22.32
C ASN A 314 7.78 -4.97 -23.65
N ARG A 315 7.82 -4.12 -24.67
CA ARG A 315 7.36 -4.47 -26.02
C ARG A 315 8.11 -3.70 -27.09
N ASP A 316 8.05 -4.19 -28.31
CA ASP A 316 8.60 -3.50 -29.48
C ASP A 316 7.73 -2.29 -29.82
N ARG A 317 8.33 -1.11 -29.83
CA ARG A 317 7.68 0.18 -30.14
C ARG A 317 8.55 0.96 -31.11
N THR A 318 7.99 1.99 -31.72
CA THR A 318 8.75 2.94 -32.54
C THR A 318 9.70 3.82 -31.71
N ARG A 319 9.42 3.95 -30.41
CA ARG A 319 10.27 4.64 -29.43
C ARG A 319 11.49 3.78 -29.07
N ALA A 320 12.61 4.42 -28.74
CA ALA A 320 13.78 3.77 -28.17
C ALA A 320 13.44 2.99 -26.88
N PRO A 321 14.13 1.87 -26.58
CA PRO A 321 13.99 1.13 -25.32
C PRO A 321 14.20 2.04 -24.10
N GLN A 322 13.59 1.74 -22.96
CA GLN A 322 13.71 2.52 -21.73
C GLN A 322 14.70 1.89 -20.73
N ASN A 323 14.88 0.58 -20.81
CA ASN A 323 15.72 -0.22 -19.94
C ASN A 323 16.46 -1.33 -20.73
N ALA A 324 17.50 -1.90 -20.14
CA ALA A 324 18.26 -3.02 -20.71
C ALA A 324 17.46 -4.31 -20.94
N LEU A 325 16.34 -4.52 -20.22
CA LEU A 325 15.44 -5.64 -20.48
C LEU A 325 14.55 -5.43 -21.70
N ASP A 326 14.35 -4.18 -22.13
CA ASP A 326 13.29 -3.87 -23.09
C ASP A 326 13.61 -4.36 -24.51
N THR A 327 12.54 -4.73 -25.22
CA THR A 327 12.43 -5.07 -26.64
C THR A 327 13.07 -6.39 -27.05
N SER A 328 12.68 -6.87 -28.24
CA SER A 328 13.28 -8.06 -28.86
C SER A 328 14.77 -7.92 -29.17
N HIS A 329 15.32 -6.71 -29.02
CA HIS A 329 16.74 -6.41 -29.16
C HIS A 329 17.53 -6.54 -27.85
N SER A 330 16.87 -6.82 -26.72
CA SER A 330 17.57 -7.05 -25.46
C SER A 330 18.52 -8.25 -25.58
N LYS A 331 19.69 -8.12 -24.95
CA LYS A 331 20.66 -9.23 -24.82
C LYS A 331 20.36 -10.14 -23.63
N ILE A 332 19.34 -9.79 -22.84
CA ILE A 332 18.98 -10.45 -21.59
C ILE A 332 17.62 -11.12 -21.76
N ASP A 333 16.64 -10.39 -22.28
CA ASP A 333 15.27 -10.88 -22.49
C ASP A 333 14.76 -10.50 -23.90
N ALA A 334 15.23 -11.22 -24.92
CA ALA A 334 14.76 -11.01 -26.29
C ALA A 334 13.31 -11.50 -26.52
N SER A 335 12.71 -12.17 -25.54
CA SER A 335 11.31 -12.61 -25.53
C SER A 335 10.35 -11.54 -25.03
N CYS A 336 10.85 -10.53 -24.33
CA CYS A 336 10.06 -9.48 -23.67
C CYS A 336 9.12 -9.97 -22.56
N ASN A 337 9.41 -11.12 -21.96
CA ASN A 337 8.57 -11.72 -20.92
C ASN A 337 8.79 -11.08 -19.53
N TYR A 338 9.75 -10.17 -19.40
CA TYR A 338 10.09 -9.54 -18.12
C TYR A 338 10.28 -8.04 -18.28
N SER A 339 9.91 -7.28 -17.25
CA SER A 339 10.13 -5.83 -17.19
C SER A 339 10.91 -5.45 -15.93
N ALA A 340 11.68 -4.36 -16.02
CA ALA A 340 12.38 -3.73 -14.90
C ALA A 340 11.74 -2.41 -14.47
N ARG A 341 10.51 -2.13 -14.90
CA ARG A 341 9.84 -0.84 -14.70
C ARG A 341 8.58 -0.90 -13.82
N MET A 342 8.22 -2.07 -13.29
CA MET A 342 7.09 -2.18 -12.36
C MET A 342 7.38 -1.41 -11.07
N ASN A 343 6.48 -0.53 -10.65
CA ASN A 343 6.68 0.37 -9.53
C ASN A 343 5.36 0.69 -8.78
N GLY A 344 5.36 1.76 -7.99
CA GLY A 344 4.18 2.18 -7.24
C GLY A 344 4.05 1.45 -5.90
N THR A 345 3.15 1.93 -5.05
CA THR A 345 2.64 1.11 -3.94
C THR A 345 2.02 -0.21 -4.42
N SER A 346 1.64 -0.27 -5.70
CA SER A 346 1.26 -1.48 -6.44
C SER A 346 2.36 -2.53 -6.59
N ALA A 347 3.64 -2.14 -6.55
CA ALA A 347 4.76 -3.08 -6.44
C ALA A 347 5.12 -3.39 -4.97
N SER A 348 4.77 -2.48 -4.06
CA SER A 348 4.99 -2.66 -2.61
C SER A 348 4.04 -3.71 -2.01
N ALA A 349 2.74 -3.63 -2.31
CA ALA A 349 1.73 -4.59 -1.85
C ALA A 349 2.11 -6.06 -2.13
N PRO A 350 2.54 -6.46 -3.35
CA PRO A 350 2.91 -7.83 -3.64
C PRO A 350 4.18 -8.29 -2.93
N THR A 351 5.11 -7.38 -2.58
CA THR A 351 6.24 -7.76 -1.73
C THR A 351 5.78 -8.19 -0.34
N VAL A 352 4.85 -7.44 0.26
CA VAL A 352 4.27 -7.77 1.58
C VAL A 352 3.35 -8.99 1.49
N ALA A 353 2.58 -9.16 0.41
CA ALA A 353 1.78 -10.35 0.18
C ALA A 353 2.66 -11.62 0.06
N GLY A 354 3.80 -11.51 -0.60
CA GLY A 354 4.81 -12.57 -0.63
C GLY A 354 5.36 -12.90 0.77
N VAL A 355 5.70 -11.90 1.58
CA VAL A 355 6.13 -12.12 2.98
C VAL A 355 5.04 -12.80 3.80
N ALA A 356 3.78 -12.37 3.66
CA ALA A 356 2.66 -13.04 4.30
C ALA A 356 2.51 -14.50 3.86
N ALA A 357 2.76 -14.81 2.58
CA ALA A 357 2.76 -16.19 2.09
C ALA A 357 3.92 -17.01 2.67
N LEU A 358 5.11 -16.44 2.85
CA LEU A 358 6.21 -17.09 3.56
C LEU A 358 5.84 -17.40 5.02
N MET A 359 5.21 -16.45 5.72
CA MET A 359 4.75 -16.64 7.11
C MET A 359 3.70 -17.74 7.22
N LEU A 360 2.70 -17.76 6.34
CA LEU A 360 1.64 -18.78 6.34
C LEU A 360 2.16 -20.16 5.92
N GLY A 361 3.14 -20.22 5.01
CA GLY A 361 3.81 -21.46 4.64
C GLY A 361 4.60 -22.06 5.80
N ALA A 362 5.19 -21.21 6.65
CA ALA A 362 5.86 -21.63 7.88
C ALA A 362 4.88 -21.98 9.01
N ASN A 363 3.78 -21.24 9.14
CA ASN A 363 2.76 -21.48 10.16
C ASN A 363 1.33 -21.20 9.62
N PRO A 364 0.61 -22.23 9.16
CA PRO A 364 -0.74 -22.08 8.61
C PRO A 364 -1.81 -21.83 9.69
N GLN A 365 -1.45 -21.84 10.98
CA GLN A 365 -2.39 -21.57 12.07
C GLN A 365 -2.54 -20.08 12.38
N LEU A 366 -1.66 -19.22 11.84
CA LEU A 366 -1.76 -17.78 12.04
C LEU A 366 -3.09 -17.22 11.53
N THR A 367 -3.71 -16.41 12.36
CA THR A 367 -4.85 -15.58 12.00
C THR A 367 -4.41 -14.30 11.29
N LEU A 368 -5.33 -13.59 10.65
CA LEU A 368 -5.09 -12.26 10.09
C LEU A 368 -4.46 -11.31 11.12
N ARG A 369 -4.96 -11.32 12.35
CA ARG A 369 -4.44 -10.46 13.42
C ARG A 369 -3.02 -10.83 13.82
N ASP A 370 -2.71 -12.13 13.88
CA ASP A 370 -1.35 -12.59 14.17
C ASP A 370 -0.37 -12.16 13.08
N VAL A 371 -0.75 -12.31 11.81
CA VAL A 371 0.08 -11.87 10.67
C VAL A 371 0.32 -10.36 10.74
N LYS A 372 -0.73 -9.56 10.94
CA LYS A 372 -0.62 -8.10 11.13
C LYS A 372 0.35 -7.77 12.25
N TYR A 373 0.17 -8.37 13.43
CA TYR A 373 0.97 -8.09 14.61
C TYR A 373 2.45 -8.46 14.42
N ILE A 374 2.73 -9.62 13.82
CA ILE A 374 4.10 -10.04 13.52
C ILE A 374 4.75 -9.05 12.56
N LEU A 375 4.12 -8.72 11.43
CA LEU A 375 4.65 -7.75 10.47
C LEU A 375 4.98 -6.40 11.12
N ALA A 376 4.08 -5.89 11.97
CA ALA A 376 4.30 -4.63 12.67
C ALA A 376 5.49 -4.69 13.64
N THR A 377 5.58 -5.76 14.42
CA THR A 377 6.55 -5.89 15.53
C THR A 377 7.92 -6.43 15.11
N THR A 378 8.09 -6.79 13.84
CA THR A 378 9.37 -7.19 13.25
C THR A 378 9.85 -6.25 12.16
N ALA A 379 9.06 -5.24 11.78
CA ALA A 379 9.43 -4.30 10.72
C ALA A 379 10.68 -3.47 11.08
N VAL A 380 11.49 -3.22 10.05
CA VAL A 380 12.70 -2.38 10.14
C VAL A 380 12.32 -0.92 9.97
N GLN A 381 12.73 -0.10 10.95
CA GLN A 381 12.52 1.35 10.94
C GLN A 381 13.53 2.03 10.00
N VAL A 382 13.28 1.88 8.69
CA VAL A 382 14.02 2.56 7.62
C VAL A 382 13.88 4.08 7.74
N ASP A 383 14.85 4.81 7.19
CA ASP A 383 14.92 6.27 7.31
C ASP A 383 14.65 6.78 8.75
N PRO A 384 15.45 6.36 9.76
CA PRO A 384 15.17 6.66 11.15
C PRO A 384 15.26 8.17 11.48
N HIS A 385 15.80 8.96 10.56
CA HIS A 385 15.97 10.41 10.66
C HIS A 385 14.98 11.19 9.76
N GLN A 386 13.89 10.55 9.31
CA GLN A 386 12.79 11.21 8.61
C GLN A 386 12.47 12.56 9.25
N ALA A 387 12.55 13.63 8.45
CA ALA A 387 12.30 14.98 8.93
C ALA A 387 10.80 15.21 9.18
N LYS A 388 10.50 16.10 10.13
CA LYS A 388 9.17 16.68 10.28
C LYS A 388 8.93 17.68 9.16
N ALA A 389 7.69 17.77 8.67
CA ALA A 389 7.24 18.92 7.89
C ALA A 389 6.63 19.98 8.81
N PHE A 390 6.89 21.24 8.50
CA PHE A 390 6.41 22.39 9.27
C PHE A 390 5.65 23.38 8.39
N TYR A 391 4.63 23.99 8.97
CA TYR A 391 4.07 25.24 8.47
C TYR A 391 4.07 26.25 9.61
N LYS A 392 4.81 27.36 9.44
CA LYS A 392 5.23 28.23 10.55
C LYS A 392 5.91 27.35 11.62
N ASP A 393 5.49 27.45 12.89
CA ASP A 393 6.04 26.63 13.99
C ASP A 393 5.26 25.33 14.24
N ALA A 394 4.22 25.03 13.46
CA ALA A 394 3.37 23.85 13.64
C ALA A 394 3.90 22.65 12.85
N VAL A 395 3.97 21.49 13.49
CA VAL A 395 4.25 20.21 12.83
C VAL A 395 3.03 19.78 12.04
N ILE A 396 3.13 19.73 10.72
CA ILE A 396 2.03 19.32 9.84
C ILE A 396 2.14 17.85 9.42
N GLU A 397 3.36 17.33 9.34
CA GLU A 397 3.66 15.91 9.17
C GLU A 397 4.71 15.52 10.22
N PRO A 398 4.40 14.63 11.18
CA PRO A 398 5.37 14.19 12.16
C PRO A 398 6.51 13.37 11.52
N ALA A 399 7.65 13.37 12.19
CA ALA A 399 8.66 12.33 12.00
C ALA A 399 8.15 11.02 12.61
N TRP A 400 8.99 9.98 12.64
CA TRP A 400 8.74 8.81 13.48
C TRP A 400 8.35 9.20 14.91
N ILE A 401 7.18 8.74 15.34
CA ILE A 401 6.72 8.85 16.73
C ILE A 401 6.99 7.54 17.47
N THR A 402 7.08 7.60 18.78
CA THR A 402 7.07 6.41 19.65
C THR A 402 5.83 6.50 20.52
N ASN A 403 4.99 5.48 20.45
CA ASN A 403 3.75 5.42 21.19
C ASN A 403 4.01 5.01 22.66
N ALA A 404 3.00 5.05 23.52
CA ALA A 404 3.15 4.76 24.95
C ALA A 404 3.45 3.28 25.27
N ALA A 405 3.22 2.38 24.30
CA ALA A 405 3.60 0.97 24.37
C ALA A 405 5.02 0.70 23.84
N GLY A 406 5.74 1.73 23.36
CA GLY A 406 7.11 1.64 22.87
C GLY A 406 7.24 1.31 21.38
N HIS A 407 6.13 1.22 20.64
CA HIS A 407 6.17 0.98 19.20
C HIS A 407 6.48 2.29 18.45
N ARG A 408 7.38 2.20 17.47
CA ARG A 408 7.64 3.32 16.55
C ARG A 408 6.72 3.24 15.36
N PHE A 409 6.19 4.39 14.96
CA PHE A 409 5.27 4.52 13.84
C PHE A 409 5.59 5.78 13.04
N SER A 410 5.40 5.71 11.72
CA SER A 410 5.50 6.86 10.83
C SER A 410 4.37 6.83 9.81
N ASN A 411 3.78 7.98 9.54
CA ASN A 411 2.84 8.14 8.43
C ASN A 411 3.51 7.93 7.05
N TRP A 412 4.84 7.85 6.95
CA TRP A 412 5.51 7.52 5.68
C TRP A 412 5.77 6.03 5.53
N TYR A 413 5.86 5.30 6.65
CA TYR A 413 6.40 3.94 6.66
C TYR A 413 5.53 2.91 7.40
N GLY A 414 4.45 3.33 8.06
CA GLY A 414 3.73 2.50 9.05
C GLY A 414 4.67 2.16 10.21
N PHE A 415 4.69 0.89 10.61
CA PHE A 415 5.66 0.35 11.57
C PHE A 415 7.07 0.16 10.97
N GLY A 416 7.23 0.22 9.65
CA GLY A 416 8.51 0.09 8.95
C GLY A 416 8.46 -0.79 7.71
N LEU A 417 9.62 -0.98 7.09
CA LEU A 417 9.82 -1.92 5.99
C LEU A 417 9.72 -3.35 6.53
N VAL A 418 8.96 -4.21 5.86
CA VAL A 418 8.84 -5.62 6.27
C VAL A 418 10.20 -6.34 6.17
N ASP A 419 10.51 -7.12 7.21
CA ASP A 419 11.66 -8.02 7.26
C ASP A 419 11.11 -9.45 7.22
N ALA A 420 11.33 -10.15 6.11
CA ALA A 420 10.76 -11.48 5.90
C ALA A 420 11.36 -12.51 6.86
N ALA A 421 12.68 -12.47 7.06
CA ALA A 421 13.36 -13.41 7.94
C ALA A 421 12.86 -13.29 9.37
N ALA A 422 12.84 -12.08 9.93
CA ALA A 422 12.37 -11.82 11.28
C ALA A 422 10.87 -12.13 11.43
N ALA A 423 10.05 -11.80 10.42
CA ALA A 423 8.62 -12.11 10.44
C ALA A 423 8.36 -13.63 10.44
N VAL A 424 9.07 -14.39 9.61
CA VAL A 424 8.94 -15.85 9.52
C VAL A 424 9.47 -16.54 10.78
N GLU A 425 10.61 -16.10 11.30
CA GLU A 425 11.16 -16.62 12.56
C GLU A 425 10.15 -16.45 13.70
N ARG A 426 9.56 -15.25 13.81
CA ARG A 426 8.51 -14.98 14.80
C ARG A 426 7.26 -15.81 14.55
N ALA A 427 6.86 -15.99 13.29
CA ALA A 427 5.69 -16.78 12.89
C ALA A 427 5.77 -18.25 13.33
N MET A 428 6.94 -18.88 13.23
CA MET A 428 7.12 -20.30 13.59
C MET A 428 6.84 -20.60 15.06
N HIS A 429 7.00 -19.60 15.93
CA HIS A 429 6.87 -19.75 17.37
C HIS A 429 5.80 -18.82 17.97
N PHE A 430 4.97 -18.21 17.12
CA PHE A 430 4.01 -17.22 17.58
C PHE A 430 2.89 -17.85 18.40
N THR A 431 2.61 -17.26 19.55
CA THR A 431 1.41 -17.57 20.33
C THR A 431 0.27 -16.69 19.83
N PRO A 432 -0.87 -17.26 19.39
CA PRO A 432 -1.98 -16.48 18.87
C PRO A 432 -2.43 -15.39 19.83
N LEU A 433 -2.80 -14.24 19.26
CA LEU A 433 -3.36 -13.14 20.04
C LEU A 433 -4.67 -13.58 20.73
N PRO A 434 -5.01 -12.98 21.89
CA PRO A 434 -6.30 -13.22 22.53
C PRO A 434 -7.47 -12.87 21.61
N ALA A 435 -8.68 -13.30 22.00
CA ALA A 435 -9.89 -12.99 21.26
C ALA A 435 -10.04 -11.46 21.07
N MET A 436 -10.45 -11.06 19.87
CA MET A 436 -10.62 -9.65 19.55
C MET A 436 -11.72 -9.03 20.41
N GLN A 437 -11.45 -7.83 20.92
CA GLN A 437 -12.40 -6.93 21.55
C GLN A 437 -12.67 -5.74 20.63
N ASP A 438 -13.89 -5.23 20.67
CA ASP A 438 -14.39 -4.15 19.82
C ASP A 438 -15.26 -3.24 20.68
N THR A 439 -15.03 -1.93 20.64
CA THR A 439 -15.89 -0.97 21.35
C THR A 439 -17.23 -0.77 20.66
N GLU A 440 -17.39 -1.27 19.43
CA GLU A 440 -18.32 -0.73 18.44
C GLU A 440 -18.09 0.79 18.22
N TRP A 441 -18.88 1.39 17.35
CA TRP A 441 -18.88 2.84 17.15
C TRP A 441 -19.42 3.55 18.39
N THR A 442 -18.60 4.43 18.95
CA THR A 442 -18.95 5.32 20.04
C THR A 442 -19.09 6.74 19.50
N VAL A 443 -20.19 7.40 19.84
CA VAL A 443 -20.55 8.73 19.34
C VAL A 443 -20.28 9.79 20.41
N TYR A 444 -19.68 10.90 20.02
CA TYR A 444 -19.59 12.09 20.86
C TYR A 444 -20.96 12.79 20.95
N ASP A 445 -21.45 13.03 22.17
CA ASP A 445 -22.78 13.60 22.44
C ASP A 445 -22.75 15.01 23.06
N GLY A 446 -21.58 15.66 23.07
CA GLY A 446 -21.40 17.01 23.62
C GLY A 446 -21.63 18.14 22.63
N GLU A 447 -21.26 19.36 23.04
CA GLU A 447 -21.37 20.57 22.20
C GLU A 447 -20.29 20.63 21.13
N SER A 448 -20.55 21.36 20.04
CA SER A 448 -19.54 21.63 19.01
C SER A 448 -18.38 22.47 19.54
N SER A 449 -17.24 22.39 18.85
CA SER A 449 -16.03 23.14 19.22
C SER A 449 -15.55 24.00 18.05
N THR A 450 -15.22 25.26 18.31
CA THR A 450 -14.75 26.19 17.29
C THR A 450 -13.37 25.78 16.76
N ILE A 451 -13.26 25.61 15.44
CA ILE A 451 -12.01 25.31 14.73
C ILE A 451 -11.20 26.60 14.64
N GLY A 452 -10.24 26.78 15.54
CA GLY A 452 -9.32 27.90 15.53
C GLY A 452 -8.09 27.68 14.65
N GLY A 453 -7.19 28.66 14.69
CA GLY A 453 -5.89 28.61 14.03
C GLY A 453 -4.86 27.76 14.78
N ILE A 454 -3.61 27.84 14.33
CA ILE A 454 -2.47 27.15 14.95
C ILE A 454 -2.40 27.44 16.46
N GLY A 455 -2.36 26.38 17.26
CA GLY A 455 -2.26 26.45 18.72
C GLY A 455 -3.60 26.59 19.44
N SER A 456 -4.72 26.71 18.71
CA SER A 456 -6.08 26.77 19.27
C SER A 456 -7.04 25.80 18.55
N PRO A 457 -6.75 24.48 18.52
CA PRO A 457 -7.59 23.52 17.83
C PRO A 457 -8.95 23.34 18.53
N ALA A 458 -9.97 23.07 17.73
CA ALA A 458 -11.21 22.47 18.20
C ALA A 458 -10.92 21.11 18.86
N ARG A 459 -11.68 20.76 19.90
CA ARG A 459 -11.48 19.52 20.66
C ARG A 459 -12.81 18.85 20.95
N LEU A 460 -13.01 17.64 20.43
CA LEU A 460 -14.07 16.73 20.84
C LEU A 460 -13.43 15.49 21.49
N ALA A 461 -14.04 14.94 22.54
CA ALA A 461 -13.44 13.85 23.30
C ALA A 461 -14.44 12.76 23.69
N ILE A 462 -14.02 11.50 23.55
CA ILE A 462 -14.80 10.31 23.87
C ILE A 462 -14.05 9.53 24.96
N ASP A 463 -14.76 9.10 26.00
CA ASP A 463 -14.20 8.29 27.09
C ASP A 463 -14.52 6.80 26.86
N ILE A 464 -13.53 6.01 26.43
CA ILE A 464 -13.64 4.55 26.28
C ILE A 464 -13.47 3.88 27.65
N LYS A 465 -14.35 2.93 27.98
CA LYS A 465 -14.33 2.23 29.29
C LYS A 465 -13.75 0.82 29.22
N GLN A 466 -13.81 0.20 28.04
CA GLN A 466 -13.31 -1.14 27.78
C GLN A 466 -11.78 -1.14 27.92
N SER A 467 -11.26 -2.11 28.68
CA SER A 467 -9.83 -2.20 29.00
C SER A 467 -9.19 -3.36 28.24
N PHE A 468 -8.56 -3.04 27.12
CA PHE A 468 -7.81 -3.96 26.28
C PHE A 468 -6.68 -3.21 25.57
N LYS A 469 -5.78 -3.94 24.89
CA LYS A 469 -4.70 -3.38 24.09
C LYS A 469 -5.16 -3.05 22.67
N VAL A 470 -4.91 -1.84 22.21
CA VAL A 470 -5.34 -1.38 20.87
C VAL A 470 -4.58 -2.12 19.76
N GLU A 471 -5.30 -2.51 18.71
CA GLU A 471 -4.74 -2.97 17.42
C GLU A 471 -4.97 -1.96 16.30
N GLY A 472 -6.08 -1.21 16.35
CA GLY A 472 -6.41 -0.17 15.38
C GLY A 472 -7.56 0.71 15.84
N VAL A 473 -7.65 1.92 15.29
CA VAL A 473 -8.71 2.88 15.59
C VAL A 473 -9.31 3.40 14.28
N GLN A 474 -10.64 3.39 14.16
CA GLN A 474 -11.40 4.02 13.09
C GLN A 474 -12.09 5.29 13.59
N LEU A 475 -12.24 6.28 12.72
CA LEU A 475 -12.82 7.58 13.04
C LEU A 475 -13.79 8.03 11.95
N TYR A 476 -14.85 8.69 12.40
CA TYR A 476 -15.73 9.55 11.61
C TYR A 476 -15.71 10.94 12.26
N PHE A 477 -15.67 12.01 11.45
CA PHE A 477 -15.87 13.36 11.99
C PHE A 477 -16.30 14.35 10.91
N ALA A 478 -17.05 15.37 11.32
CA ALA A 478 -17.61 16.38 10.42
C ALA A 478 -17.71 17.75 11.08
N GLY A 479 -17.81 18.78 10.25
CA GLY A 479 -17.93 20.15 10.70
C GLY A 479 -18.29 21.14 9.60
N THR A 480 -18.41 22.42 9.96
CA THR A 480 -18.90 23.48 9.06
C THR A 480 -17.81 24.15 8.22
N HIS A 481 -16.57 23.64 8.30
CA HIS A 481 -15.44 24.26 7.63
C HIS A 481 -15.42 24.00 6.12
N LYS A 482 -15.41 25.07 5.32
CA LYS A 482 -15.63 25.00 3.87
C LYS A 482 -14.41 24.61 3.04
N HIS A 483 -13.22 24.64 3.63
CA HIS A 483 -11.96 24.36 2.92
C HIS A 483 -11.17 23.24 3.61
N PRO A 484 -11.60 21.98 3.55
CA PRO A 484 -10.95 20.88 4.28
C PRO A 484 -9.46 20.73 3.97
N ARG A 485 -8.99 21.13 2.78
CA ARG A 485 -7.57 21.09 2.43
C ARG A 485 -6.62 21.81 3.39
N GLN A 486 -7.07 22.79 4.18
CA GLN A 486 -6.21 23.52 5.12
C GLN A 486 -6.26 22.98 6.55
N LEU A 487 -7.14 22.00 6.80
CA LEU A 487 -7.33 21.43 8.13
C LEU A 487 -6.26 20.39 8.42
N ARG A 488 -5.80 20.41 9.67
CA ARG A 488 -5.07 19.30 10.27
C ARG A 488 -5.97 18.64 11.32
N ALA A 489 -6.04 17.32 11.29
CA ALA A 489 -6.72 16.54 12.33
C ALA A 489 -5.73 15.61 13.03
N VAL A 490 -5.74 15.62 14.36
CA VAL A 490 -4.86 14.81 15.21
C VAL A 490 -5.71 14.05 16.23
N LEU A 491 -5.59 12.72 16.26
CA LEU A 491 -6.14 11.91 17.33
C LEU A 491 -5.12 11.78 18.46
N VAL A 492 -5.56 12.00 19.69
CA VAL A 492 -4.76 11.84 20.91
C VAL A 492 -5.30 10.70 21.75
N SER A 493 -4.45 9.72 22.06
CA SER A 493 -4.81 8.58 22.92
C SER A 493 -4.85 8.96 24.40
N PRO A 494 -5.46 8.13 25.27
CA PRO A 494 -5.45 8.33 26.72
C PRO A 494 -4.05 8.43 27.31
N SER A 495 -3.07 7.79 26.67
CA SER A 495 -1.67 7.80 27.09
C SER A 495 -0.90 9.04 26.58
N GLY A 496 -1.53 9.90 25.77
CA GLY A 496 -0.95 11.13 25.24
C GLY A 496 -0.24 10.98 23.90
N THR A 497 -0.28 9.81 23.26
CA THR A 497 0.25 9.63 21.90
C THR A 497 -0.58 10.40 20.91
N ARG A 498 0.07 11.05 19.94
CA ARG A 498 -0.57 11.92 18.94
C ARG A 498 -0.38 11.35 17.54
N SER A 499 -1.46 11.10 16.81
CA SER A 499 -1.45 10.64 15.42
C SER A 499 -2.12 11.66 14.52
N THR A 500 -1.39 12.19 13.53
CA THR A 500 -1.98 13.03 12.48
C THR A 500 -2.78 12.15 11.52
N VAL A 501 -4.11 12.26 11.54
CA VAL A 501 -5.05 11.47 10.72
C VAL A 501 -5.53 12.21 9.47
N MET A 502 -5.32 13.51 9.43
CA MET A 502 -5.53 14.36 8.26
C MET A 502 -4.41 15.40 8.21
N THR A 503 -3.57 15.28 7.18
CA THR A 503 -2.46 16.22 6.93
C THR A 503 -3.01 17.42 6.13
N PRO A 504 -2.68 18.66 6.54
CA PRO A 504 -3.13 19.87 5.85
C PRO A 504 -2.38 20.06 4.52
N PHE A 505 -2.85 21.02 3.72
CA PHE A 505 -2.39 21.36 2.37
C PHE A 505 -2.59 20.23 1.34
N SER A 506 -3.62 19.41 1.53
CA SER A 506 -4.03 18.37 0.58
C SER A 506 -4.78 18.94 -0.64
N THR A 507 -5.25 18.06 -1.53
CA THR A 507 -6.04 18.43 -2.71
C THR A 507 -7.54 18.50 -2.47
N LEU A 508 -7.99 18.32 -1.22
CA LEU A 508 -9.40 18.17 -0.89
C LEU A 508 -10.25 19.35 -1.37
N ASP A 509 -11.39 19.03 -1.98
CA ASP A 509 -12.31 20.00 -2.55
C ASP A 509 -13.04 20.82 -1.47
N PRO A 510 -13.34 22.10 -1.74
CA PRO A 510 -14.19 22.89 -0.87
C PRO A 510 -15.64 22.38 -0.88
N GLY A 511 -16.37 22.65 0.20
CA GLY A 511 -17.79 22.28 0.34
C GLY A 511 -18.55 23.21 1.30
N ASP A 512 -19.81 22.89 1.58
CA ASP A 512 -20.63 23.59 2.58
C ASP A 512 -20.37 23.11 4.03
N GLY A 513 -19.19 22.58 4.25
CA GLY A 513 -18.73 21.85 5.41
C GLY A 513 -17.74 20.78 4.96
N PHE A 514 -17.27 19.98 5.90
CA PHE A 514 -16.46 18.81 5.59
C PHE A 514 -16.99 17.60 6.34
N VAL A 515 -16.84 16.43 5.72
CA VAL A 515 -17.17 15.14 6.31
C VAL A 515 -16.03 14.19 5.99
N VAL A 516 -15.52 13.52 7.02
CA VAL A 516 -14.61 12.39 6.92
C VAL A 516 -15.41 11.15 7.28
N PHE A 517 -15.94 10.46 6.26
CA PHE A 517 -16.84 9.32 6.44
C PHE A 517 -16.16 8.11 7.11
N LEU A 518 -14.88 7.89 6.79
CA LEU A 518 -14.08 6.87 7.43
C LEU A 518 -12.60 7.21 7.26
N THR A 519 -11.89 7.24 8.37
CA THR A 519 -10.42 7.27 8.41
C THR A 519 -9.94 6.37 9.55
N SER A 520 -8.63 6.10 9.63
CA SER A 520 -8.08 5.23 10.67
C SER A 520 -6.69 5.63 11.11
N SER A 521 -6.26 5.15 12.27
CA SER A 521 -4.86 5.21 12.71
C SER A 521 -4.41 3.92 13.36
N ASN A 522 -3.23 3.46 12.97
CA ASN A 522 -2.56 2.29 13.53
C ASN A 522 -1.47 2.66 14.56
N ALA A 523 -1.22 3.95 14.80
CA ALA A 523 -0.12 4.43 15.65
C ALA A 523 -0.19 3.99 17.13
N PHE A 524 -1.34 3.48 17.56
CA PHE A 524 -1.65 3.19 18.96
C PHE A 524 -1.50 1.72 19.35
N LEU A 525 -0.93 0.88 18.48
CA LEU A 525 -0.74 -0.55 18.74
C LEU A 525 -0.21 -0.81 20.16
N ASP A 526 -0.83 -1.77 20.85
CA ASP A 526 -0.57 -2.19 22.23
C ASP A 526 -0.78 -1.15 23.35
N GLU A 527 -1.21 0.08 23.04
CA GLU A 527 -1.62 1.03 24.09
C GLU A 527 -2.92 0.58 24.77
N ALA A 528 -3.16 1.07 25.99
CA ALA A 528 -4.44 0.86 26.67
C ALA A 528 -5.57 1.61 25.95
N ALA A 529 -6.64 0.90 25.60
CA ALA A 529 -7.83 1.48 24.97
C ALA A 529 -8.63 2.38 25.93
N ALA A 530 -8.65 2.04 27.22
CA ALA A 530 -9.45 2.73 28.22
C ALA A 530 -8.94 4.15 28.52
N GLY A 531 -9.86 5.10 28.56
CA GLY A 531 -9.60 6.50 28.93
C GLY A 531 -10.09 7.48 27.87
N ARG A 532 -9.60 8.72 27.97
CA ARG A 532 -10.05 9.83 27.13
C ARG A 532 -9.29 9.89 25.82
N TRP A 533 -10.00 9.69 24.72
CA TRP A 533 -9.53 9.94 23.37
C TRP A 533 -9.98 11.33 22.92
N THR A 534 -9.08 12.14 22.36
CA THR A 534 -9.40 13.50 21.93
C THR A 534 -9.07 13.70 20.46
N LEU A 535 -10.07 14.09 19.66
CA LEU A 535 -9.87 14.59 18.30
C LEU A 535 -9.59 16.09 18.36
N GLU A 536 -8.44 16.50 17.82
CA GLU A 536 -8.05 17.89 17.66
C GLU A 536 -8.12 18.29 16.18
N VAL A 537 -8.81 19.38 15.85
CA VAL A 537 -8.86 19.91 14.48
C VAL A 537 -8.54 21.40 14.48
N ASP A 538 -7.53 21.82 13.72
CA ASP A 538 -7.18 23.22 13.50
C ASP A 538 -7.05 23.56 12.02
N ASP A 539 -7.31 24.83 11.73
CA ASP A 539 -7.08 25.45 10.42
C ASP A 539 -5.67 26.03 10.39
N MET A 540 -4.82 25.55 9.47
CA MET A 540 -3.44 26.01 9.36
C MET A 540 -3.30 27.44 8.80
N LEU A 541 -4.32 27.97 8.15
CA LEU A 541 -4.31 29.28 7.48
C LEU A 541 -5.06 30.37 8.25
N ALA A 542 -5.95 30.01 9.19
CA ALA A 542 -6.70 30.99 9.98
C ALA A 542 -5.92 31.52 11.19
N ASP A 543 -6.16 32.80 11.52
CA ASP A 543 -5.73 33.41 12.79
C ASP A 543 -6.78 33.21 13.90
N ASN A 544 -8.07 33.20 13.55
CA ASN A 544 -9.21 33.01 14.46
C ASN A 544 -10.24 32.06 13.84
N GLY A 545 -10.96 31.30 14.67
CA GLY A 545 -11.97 30.34 14.21
C GLY A 545 -13.40 30.87 14.24
N LYS A 546 -14.22 30.51 13.24
CA LYS A 546 -15.68 30.71 13.25
C LYS A 546 -16.43 29.41 13.00
N GLU A 547 -15.84 28.55 12.18
CA GLU A 547 -16.29 27.23 11.80
C GLU A 547 -16.23 26.26 12.98
N GLN A 548 -17.04 25.21 12.94
CA GLN A 548 -17.28 24.31 14.06
C GLN A 548 -16.90 22.89 13.67
N LEU A 549 -16.22 22.18 14.58
CA LEU A 549 -16.16 20.73 14.62
C LEU A 549 -17.37 20.26 15.41
N GLN A 550 -18.24 19.47 14.77
CA GLN A 550 -19.57 19.17 15.29
C GLN A 550 -19.74 17.71 15.64
N GLU A 551 -19.18 16.82 14.82
CA GLU A 551 -19.41 15.39 14.92
C GLU A 551 -18.07 14.68 15.09
N PHE A 552 -18.05 13.69 15.97
CA PHE A 552 -16.93 12.80 16.17
C PHE A 552 -17.46 11.43 16.62
N GLU A 553 -17.12 10.40 15.88
CA GLU A 553 -17.33 9.01 16.27
C GLU A 553 -16.02 8.25 16.17
N MET A 554 -15.86 7.23 17.01
CA MET A 554 -14.70 6.36 16.94
C MET A 554 -15.04 4.93 17.29
N ARG A 555 -14.26 4.01 16.71
CA ARG A 555 -14.26 2.59 17.04
C ARG A 555 -12.83 2.14 17.32
N VAL A 556 -12.62 1.44 18.43
CA VAL A 556 -11.33 0.88 18.83
C VAL A 556 -11.45 -0.64 18.80
N VAL A 557 -10.52 -1.29 18.11
CA VAL A 557 -10.41 -2.76 18.06
C VAL A 557 -9.08 -3.20 18.67
N GLY A 558 -9.06 -4.36 19.31
CA GLY A 558 -7.88 -4.82 20.05
C GLY A 558 -8.07 -6.14 20.79
N HIS A 559 -7.31 -6.37 21.87
CA HIS A 559 -7.39 -7.61 22.67
C HIS A 559 -7.01 -7.51 24.14
#